data_AF-A0A7W0R5Q4-F1
#
_entry.id   AF-A0A7W0R5Q4-F1
#
_cell.length_a   1.000
_cell.length_b   1.000
_cell.length_c   1.000
_cell.angle_alpha   90.00
_cell.angle_beta   90.00
_cell.angle_gamma   90.00
#
_symmetry.space_group_name_H-M   'P 1'
#
loop_
_entity.id
_entity.type
_entity.pdbx_description
1 polymer ?
#
loop_
_entity_poly.entity_id
_entity_poly.type
_entity_poly.pdbx_seq_one_letter_code
_entity_poly.pdbx_strand_id
1 'polypeptide(L)'
;MMVPTASKRSPCAVVLTALLISLTACSAGDQSEPPASTSAVSSSGPSPSATAQPVPTPAPDACARSALARMNLNQRIGQLMMVGVPANDPVGGYTELVTYAVGGVFLAGRTSTGAEVVGTAVTTLQVQGLNATGTFLHVAADQEGGLVQTLSGPGFSPIPDGVEQGRL
;
A
#
# COMPACT_ATOMS: atom_id res chain seq x y z
N MET A 1 8.01 -54.78 -15.65
CA MET A 1 9.46 -54.63 -15.80
C MET A 1 9.81 -53.20 -15.41
N MET A 2 10.31 -53.01 -14.19
CA MET A 2 10.62 -51.71 -13.57
C MET A 2 12.12 -51.53 -13.56
N VAL A 3 12.61 -50.41 -14.11
CA VAL A 3 13.92 -49.83 -13.77
C VAL A 3 13.78 -48.29 -13.80
N PRO A 4 14.10 -47.57 -12.71
CA PRO A 4 14.01 -46.11 -12.62
C PRO A 4 15.33 -45.43 -13.03
N THR A 5 15.27 -44.17 -13.49
CA THR A 5 16.46 -43.30 -13.64
C THR A 5 16.35 -42.04 -12.81
N ALA A 6 17.48 -41.69 -12.19
CA ALA A 6 17.59 -40.98 -10.94
C ALA A 6 17.62 -39.44 -11.05
N SER A 7 17.13 -38.83 -9.97
CA SER A 7 17.28 -37.42 -9.58
C SER A 7 18.74 -37.09 -9.25
N LYS A 8 19.30 -36.07 -9.90
CA LYS A 8 20.58 -35.47 -9.50
C LYS A 8 20.32 -34.34 -8.51
N ARG A 9 20.63 -34.58 -7.24
CA ARG A 9 20.88 -33.55 -6.23
C ARG A 9 22.39 -33.44 -6.06
N SER A 10 22.92 -32.22 -6.07
CA SER A 10 24.31 -31.95 -5.67
C SER A 10 24.32 -30.88 -4.56
N PRO A 11 24.98 -31.15 -3.43
CA PRO A 11 25.13 -30.23 -2.31
C PRO A 11 26.52 -29.57 -2.30
N CYS A 12 26.59 -28.30 -1.89
CA CYS A 12 27.74 -27.54 -1.37
C CYS A 12 27.41 -26.06 -1.61
N ALA A 13 27.60 -25.11 -0.71
CA ALA A 13 28.29 -25.11 0.56
C ALA A 13 27.69 -24.01 1.43
N VAL A 14 27.72 -24.28 2.73
CA VAL A 14 27.51 -23.34 3.82
C VAL A 14 28.56 -22.23 3.71
N VAL A 15 28.14 -20.96 3.67
CA VAL A 15 28.98 -19.83 4.10
C VAL A 15 28.12 -18.93 4.98
N LEU A 16 28.35 -19.12 6.28
CA LEU A 16 27.83 -18.34 7.38
C LEU A 16 28.77 -17.15 7.58
N THR A 17 28.35 -15.94 7.23
CA THR A 17 29.07 -14.72 7.60
C THR A 17 28.11 -13.74 8.23
N ALA A 18 28.05 -13.79 9.56
CA ALA A 18 27.43 -12.80 10.41
C ALA A 18 28.33 -11.56 10.48
N LEU A 19 27.84 -10.41 10.03
CA LEU A 19 28.52 -9.13 10.16
C LEU A 19 27.82 -8.31 11.23
N LEU A 20 28.42 -8.29 12.42
CA LEU A 20 28.07 -7.44 13.56
C LEU A 20 28.52 -6.00 13.26
N ILE A 21 27.57 -5.05 13.22
CA ILE A 21 27.88 -3.62 13.18
C ILE A 21 27.61 -3.05 14.57
N SER A 22 28.71 -2.72 15.25
CA SER A 22 28.80 -2.16 16.59
C SER A 22 28.45 -0.66 16.61
N LEU A 23 27.54 -0.28 17.52
CA LEU A 23 27.28 1.10 17.93
C LEU A 23 28.56 1.75 18.47
N THR A 24 29.01 2.83 17.84
CA THR A 24 30.04 3.73 18.39
C THR A 24 29.40 5.07 18.74
N ALA A 25 29.19 5.26 20.03
CA ALA A 25 28.87 6.53 20.65
C ALA A 25 30.19 7.32 20.83
N CYS A 26 30.23 8.57 20.37
CA CYS A 26 31.30 9.50 20.74
C CYS A 26 30.74 10.51 21.74
N SER A 27 31.24 10.38 22.97
CA SER A 27 31.06 11.30 24.09
C SER A 27 32.19 12.35 24.11
N ALA A 28 31.89 13.46 24.78
CA ALA A 28 32.57 14.75 24.92
C ALA A 28 34.11 14.79 25.05
N GLY A 29 34.70 15.92 24.63
CA GLY A 29 36.05 16.37 24.96
C GLY A 29 36.19 17.88 24.69
N ASP A 30 36.78 18.57 25.66
CA ASP A 30 36.60 19.97 26.01
C ASP A 30 37.78 20.88 25.59
N GLN A 31 37.49 22.18 25.48
CA GLN A 31 38.35 23.39 25.60
C GLN A 31 39.47 23.73 24.58
N SER A 32 39.35 24.94 24.02
CA SER A 32 40.47 25.85 23.77
C SER A 32 39.98 27.31 23.85
N GLU A 33 40.43 28.06 24.86
CA GLU A 33 40.35 29.54 24.95
C GLU A 33 41.59 30.14 24.26
N PRO A 34 41.48 31.30 23.58
CA PRO A 34 42.05 32.54 24.15
C PRO A 34 41.27 33.81 23.70
N PRO A 35 41.75 35.03 23.98
CA PRO A 35 41.17 35.98 24.92
C PRO A 35 40.22 37.01 24.28
N ALA A 36 39.56 37.75 25.18
CA ALA A 36 38.57 38.78 24.93
C ALA A 36 38.98 39.90 23.95
N SER A 37 38.01 40.30 23.12
CA SER A 37 37.82 41.69 22.69
C SER A 37 36.33 41.94 22.37
N THR A 38 35.79 42.95 23.05
CA THR A 38 34.41 43.41 23.02
C THR A 38 33.97 43.92 21.65
N SER A 39 32.81 43.47 21.19
CA SER A 39 31.90 44.23 20.33
C SER A 39 30.49 43.66 20.48
N ALA A 40 29.57 44.49 20.99
CA ALA A 40 28.17 44.17 21.16
C ALA A 40 27.51 44.02 19.78
N VAL A 41 26.96 42.84 19.50
CA VAL A 41 26.06 42.61 18.37
C VAL A 41 24.82 41.91 18.92
N SER A 42 23.69 42.60 18.89
CA SER A 42 22.39 42.04 19.28
C SER A 42 21.99 40.96 18.27
N SER A 43 22.34 39.70 18.54
CA SER A 43 21.81 38.55 17.80
C SER A 43 20.47 38.15 18.43
N SER A 44 19.38 38.37 17.70
CA SER A 44 18.08 37.75 17.98
C SER A 44 18.27 36.24 17.98
N GLY A 45 18.22 35.62 19.16
CA GLY A 45 18.33 34.16 19.28
C GLY A 45 17.19 33.47 18.52
N PRO A 46 17.41 32.26 17.96
CA PRO A 46 16.35 31.49 17.36
C PRO A 46 15.26 31.23 18.42
N SER A 47 14.04 31.68 18.13
CA SER A 47 12.86 31.33 18.92
C SER A 47 12.77 29.80 19.00
N PRO A 48 12.51 29.20 20.17
CA PRO A 48 12.30 27.76 20.25
C PRO A 48 11.17 27.36 19.31
N SER A 49 11.48 26.54 18.31
CA SER A 49 10.49 25.94 17.45
C SER A 49 9.57 25.08 18.31
N ALA A 50 8.29 25.46 18.39
CA ALA A 50 7.29 24.66 19.09
C ALA A 50 7.34 23.23 18.53
N THR A 51 7.64 22.26 19.40
CA THR A 51 7.51 20.85 19.07
C THR A 51 6.04 20.61 18.73
N ALA A 52 5.75 20.24 17.49
CA ALA A 52 4.39 19.93 17.05
C ALA A 52 3.83 18.84 17.97
N GLN A 53 2.82 19.21 18.76
CA GLN A 53 2.14 18.29 19.65
C GLN A 53 1.46 17.22 18.78
N PRO A 54 1.58 15.92 19.12
CA PRO A 54 0.95 14.87 18.31
C PRO A 54 -0.55 15.13 18.26
N VAL A 55 -1.07 15.33 17.05
CA VAL A 55 -2.51 15.41 16.81
C VAL A 55 -3.11 14.06 17.21
N PRO A 56 -4.11 14.02 18.11
CA PRO A 56 -4.73 12.77 18.48
C PRO A 56 -5.34 12.11 17.25
N THR A 57 -4.96 10.87 16.98
CA THR A 57 -5.56 10.07 15.90
C THR A 57 -7.06 9.97 16.16
N PRO A 58 -7.93 10.30 15.19
CA PRO A 58 -9.37 10.12 15.35
C PRO A 58 -9.63 8.67 15.75
N ALA A 59 -10.37 8.47 16.84
CA ALA A 59 -10.80 7.13 17.19
C ALA A 59 -11.59 6.54 16.01
N PRO A 60 -11.39 5.26 15.65
CA PRO A 60 -12.15 4.66 14.58
C PRO A 60 -13.64 4.83 14.86
N ASP A 61 -14.38 5.16 13.81
CA ASP A 61 -15.81 5.39 13.92
C ASP A 61 -16.51 4.15 14.53
N ALA A 62 -17.67 4.36 15.17
CA ALA A 62 -18.37 3.28 15.85
C ALA A 62 -18.80 2.15 14.89
N CYS A 63 -19.00 2.46 13.61
CA CYS A 63 -19.33 1.48 12.58
C CYS A 63 -18.14 0.57 12.28
N ALA A 64 -16.96 1.14 12.03
CA ALA A 64 -15.72 0.41 11.78
C ALA A 64 -15.34 -0.51 12.94
N ARG A 65 -15.43 0.00 14.19
CA ARG A 65 -15.22 -0.84 15.39
C ARG A 65 -16.21 -2.00 15.47
N SER A 66 -17.49 -1.74 15.16
CA SER A 66 -18.53 -2.78 15.18
C SER A 66 -18.33 -3.82 14.08
N ALA A 67 -17.90 -3.40 12.88
CA ALA A 67 -17.56 -4.30 11.78
C ALA A 67 -16.37 -5.19 12.15
N LEU A 68 -15.29 -4.59 12.65
CA LEU A 68 -14.07 -5.31 13.05
C LEU A 68 -14.35 -6.32 14.18
N ALA A 69 -15.21 -5.96 15.13
CA ALA A 69 -15.59 -6.85 16.24
C ALA A 69 -16.34 -8.12 15.78
N ARG A 70 -17.05 -8.06 14.64
CA ARG A 70 -17.76 -9.21 14.05
C ARG A 70 -16.86 -10.12 13.21
N MET A 71 -15.65 -9.69 12.88
CA MET A 71 -14.72 -10.45 12.03
C MET A 71 -13.88 -11.42 12.85
N ASN A 72 -13.73 -12.65 12.33
CA ASN A 72 -12.73 -13.61 12.79
C ASN A 72 -11.31 -13.20 12.32
N LEU A 73 -10.27 -13.88 12.81
CA LEU A 73 -8.88 -13.53 12.49
C LEU A 73 -8.59 -13.56 10.97
N ASN A 74 -9.07 -14.57 10.25
CA ASN A 74 -8.84 -14.70 8.81
C ASN A 74 -9.50 -13.55 8.04
N GLN A 75 -10.72 -13.17 8.41
CA GLN A 75 -11.40 -12.00 7.84
C GLN A 75 -10.63 -10.72 8.11
N ARG A 76 -10.11 -10.53 9.34
CA ARG A 76 -9.29 -9.35 9.68
C ARG A 76 -7.99 -9.28 8.86
N ILE A 77 -7.32 -10.41 8.67
CA ILE A 77 -6.13 -10.49 7.80
C ILE A 77 -6.52 -10.17 6.36
N GLY A 78 -7.61 -10.77 5.87
CA GLY A 78 -8.14 -10.51 4.53
C GLY A 78 -8.41 -9.03 4.29
N GLN A 79 -8.97 -8.30 5.27
CA GLN A 79 -9.18 -6.86 5.18
C GLN A 79 -7.91 -6.02 4.95
N LEU A 80 -6.73 -6.56 5.27
CA LEU A 80 -5.44 -5.90 5.01
C LEU A 80 -4.86 -6.22 3.63
N MET A 81 -5.54 -7.07 2.85
CA MET A 81 -5.09 -7.52 1.54
C MET A 81 -5.89 -6.85 0.42
N MET A 82 -5.18 -6.38 -0.59
CA MET A 82 -5.73 -5.97 -1.88
C MET A 82 -5.16 -6.86 -2.98
N VAL A 83 -6.04 -7.47 -3.78
CA VAL A 83 -5.64 -8.46 -4.79
C VAL A 83 -5.92 -7.94 -6.20
N GLY A 84 -4.93 -8.06 -7.09
CA GLY A 84 -5.09 -7.71 -8.49
C GLY A 84 -6.01 -8.70 -9.23
N VAL A 85 -6.99 -8.18 -9.96
CA VAL A 85 -7.85 -8.92 -10.90
C VAL A 85 -7.79 -8.27 -12.28
N PRO A 86 -7.90 -9.02 -13.39
CA PRO A 86 -7.86 -8.44 -14.73
C PRO A 86 -9.01 -7.44 -14.96
N ALA A 87 -8.72 -6.21 -15.41
CA ALA A 87 -9.74 -5.20 -15.64
C ALA A 87 -10.74 -5.56 -16.76
N ASN A 88 -10.34 -6.43 -17.68
CA ASN A 88 -11.20 -6.92 -18.78
C ASN A 88 -12.04 -8.15 -18.40
N ASP A 89 -11.73 -8.82 -17.29
CA ASP A 89 -12.52 -9.91 -16.71
C ASP A 89 -12.31 -9.95 -15.18
N PRO A 90 -12.86 -8.97 -14.44
CA PRO A 90 -12.56 -8.84 -13.02
C PRO A 90 -13.30 -9.88 -12.17
N VAL A 91 -14.27 -10.59 -12.74
CA VAL A 91 -15.02 -11.64 -12.05
C VAL A 91 -14.41 -13.03 -12.22
N GLY A 92 -13.56 -13.30 -13.23
CA GLY A 92 -13.02 -14.64 -13.48
C GLY A 92 -12.33 -15.34 -12.29
N GLY A 93 -11.80 -14.59 -11.32
CA GLY A 93 -11.10 -15.11 -10.12
C GLY A 93 -11.83 -14.91 -8.78
N TYR A 94 -13.17 -14.80 -8.77
CA TYR A 94 -13.89 -14.40 -7.55
C TYR A 94 -13.88 -15.45 -6.42
N THR A 95 -13.64 -16.74 -6.73
CA THR A 95 -13.68 -17.83 -5.72
C THR A 95 -12.61 -17.63 -4.64
N GLU A 96 -11.41 -17.22 -5.05
CA GLU A 96 -10.29 -16.94 -4.16
C GLU A 96 -10.56 -15.71 -3.29
N LEU A 97 -11.17 -14.66 -3.85
CA LEU A 97 -11.51 -13.44 -3.11
C LEU A 97 -12.45 -13.75 -1.92
N VAL A 98 -13.45 -14.60 -2.15
CA VAL A 98 -14.38 -15.06 -1.11
C VAL A 98 -13.68 -15.96 -0.11
N THR A 99 -12.88 -16.91 -0.58
CA THR A 99 -12.17 -17.88 0.27
C THR A 99 -11.23 -17.19 1.26
N TYR A 100 -10.49 -16.17 0.81
CA TYR A 100 -9.53 -15.43 1.64
C TYR A 100 -10.10 -14.18 2.29
N ALA A 101 -11.40 -13.90 2.11
CA ALA A 101 -12.07 -12.76 2.73
C ALA A 101 -11.34 -11.42 2.49
N VAL A 102 -10.82 -11.22 1.27
CA VAL A 102 -9.98 -10.05 0.96
C VAL A 102 -10.76 -8.75 1.14
N GLY A 103 -10.07 -7.70 1.60
CA GLY A 103 -10.66 -6.39 1.83
C GLY A 103 -10.86 -5.59 0.57
N GLY A 104 -10.06 -5.86 -0.47
CA GLY A 104 -10.15 -5.12 -1.71
C GLY A 104 -9.60 -5.83 -2.93
N VAL A 105 -9.96 -5.27 -4.08
CA VAL A 105 -9.50 -5.68 -5.39
C VAL A 105 -8.90 -4.48 -6.13
N PHE A 106 -7.89 -4.76 -6.93
CA PHE A 106 -7.28 -3.81 -7.84
C PHE A 106 -7.54 -4.27 -9.28
N LEU A 107 -8.23 -3.45 -10.07
CA LEU A 107 -8.49 -3.72 -11.50
C LEU A 107 -7.19 -3.48 -12.29
N ALA A 108 -6.46 -4.55 -12.56
CA ALA A 108 -5.15 -4.53 -13.19
C ALA A 108 -5.24 -4.57 -14.72
N GLY A 109 -4.32 -3.87 -15.38
CA GLY A 109 -4.26 -3.81 -16.83
C GLY A 109 -5.14 -2.71 -17.41
N ARG A 110 -5.68 -2.93 -18.61
CA ARG A 110 -6.45 -1.94 -19.37
C ARG A 110 -7.70 -2.59 -19.95
N THR A 111 -8.81 -1.87 -19.99
CA THR A 111 -10.03 -2.28 -20.67
C THR A 111 -10.69 -1.12 -21.38
N SER A 112 -11.33 -1.41 -22.51
CA SER A 112 -12.13 -0.47 -23.29
C SER A 112 -13.60 -0.87 -23.39
N THR A 113 -14.05 -1.80 -22.52
CA THR A 113 -15.43 -2.31 -22.51
C THR A 113 -16.48 -1.28 -22.08
N GLY A 114 -16.05 -0.16 -21.47
CA GLY A 114 -16.93 0.93 -21.05
C GLY A 114 -17.50 0.78 -19.64
N ALA A 115 -18.08 1.87 -19.15
CA ALA A 115 -18.49 2.03 -17.76
C ALA A 115 -19.61 1.07 -17.33
N GLU A 116 -20.56 0.78 -18.21
CA GLU A 116 -21.69 -0.11 -17.91
C GLU A 116 -21.20 -1.54 -17.62
N VAL A 117 -20.38 -2.10 -18.52
CA VAL A 117 -19.85 -3.46 -18.39
C VAL A 117 -18.97 -3.59 -17.14
N VAL A 118 -18.07 -2.63 -16.92
CA VAL A 118 -17.23 -2.59 -15.72
C VAL A 118 -18.09 -2.46 -14.45
N GLY A 119 -19.12 -1.61 -14.47
CA GLY A 119 -20.03 -1.40 -13.35
C GLY A 119 -20.80 -2.66 -12.96
N THR A 120 -21.29 -3.44 -13.93
CA THR A 120 -21.94 -4.73 -13.68
C THR A 120 -20.97 -5.73 -13.02
N ALA A 121 -19.74 -5.79 -13.51
CA ALA A 121 -18.73 -6.69 -12.96
C ALA A 121 -18.33 -6.30 -11.53
N VAL A 122 -18.12 -5.00 -11.27
CA VAL A 122 -17.88 -4.47 -9.91
C VAL A 122 -19.05 -4.74 -8.98
N THR A 123 -20.29 -4.57 -9.45
CA THR A 123 -21.49 -4.89 -8.65
C THR A 123 -21.50 -6.36 -8.23
N THR A 124 -21.11 -7.26 -9.12
CA THR A 124 -20.98 -8.70 -8.82
C THR A 124 -19.94 -8.94 -7.73
N LEU A 125 -18.76 -8.33 -7.85
CA LEU A 125 -17.70 -8.42 -6.83
C LEU A 125 -18.16 -7.87 -5.47
N GLN A 126 -18.91 -6.77 -5.46
CA GLN A 126 -19.42 -6.19 -4.22
C GLN A 126 -20.38 -7.12 -3.48
N VAL A 127 -21.28 -7.82 -4.20
CA VAL A 127 -22.15 -8.84 -3.61
C VAL A 127 -21.34 -9.98 -3.00
N GLN A 128 -20.30 -10.45 -3.70
CA GLN A 128 -19.45 -11.53 -3.19
C GLN A 128 -18.66 -11.13 -1.94
N GLY A 129 -18.06 -9.93 -1.93
CA GLY A 129 -17.32 -9.43 -0.77
C GLY A 129 -18.22 -9.23 0.45
N LEU A 130 -19.41 -8.65 0.24
CA LEU A 130 -20.40 -8.45 1.30
C LEU A 130 -20.83 -9.79 1.90
N ASN A 131 -21.05 -10.82 1.09
CA ASN A 131 -21.41 -12.16 1.57
C ASN A 131 -20.27 -12.83 2.34
N ALA A 132 -19.01 -12.60 1.95
CA ALA A 132 -17.85 -13.23 2.59
C ALA A 132 -17.47 -12.61 3.95
N THR A 133 -17.64 -11.29 4.09
CA THR A 133 -17.07 -10.51 5.21
C THR A 133 -18.07 -9.64 5.95
N GLY A 134 -19.27 -9.45 5.41
CA GLY A 134 -20.23 -8.45 5.91
C GLY A 134 -19.82 -7.01 5.61
N THR A 135 -18.82 -6.81 4.74
CA THR A 135 -18.33 -5.50 4.29
C THR A 135 -18.13 -5.48 2.78
N PHE A 136 -18.34 -4.33 2.15
CA PHE A 136 -18.06 -4.13 0.73
C PHE A 136 -16.55 -4.15 0.45
N LEU A 137 -16.18 -4.57 -0.76
CA LEU A 137 -14.78 -4.54 -1.21
C LEU A 137 -14.36 -3.09 -1.48
N HIS A 138 -13.12 -2.77 -1.11
CA HIS A 138 -12.44 -1.62 -1.67
C HIS A 138 -12.02 -1.94 -3.11
N VAL A 139 -12.49 -1.16 -4.09
CA VAL A 139 -12.20 -1.37 -5.51
C VAL A 139 -11.30 -0.24 -6.00
N ALA A 140 -10.10 -0.57 -6.46
CA ALA A 140 -9.11 0.39 -6.94
C ALA A 140 -8.75 0.13 -8.41
N ALA A 141 -8.25 1.16 -9.09
CA ALA A 141 -7.72 1.11 -10.44
C ALA A 141 -6.74 2.27 -10.67
N ASP A 142 -5.75 2.09 -11.55
CA ASP A 142 -4.85 3.17 -11.97
C ASP A 142 -5.54 4.04 -13.03
N GLN A 143 -6.20 5.10 -12.58
CA GLN A 143 -7.00 6.01 -13.42
C GLN A 143 -6.41 7.43 -13.44
N GLU A 144 -5.11 7.53 -13.71
CA GLU A 144 -4.36 8.80 -13.69
C GLU A 144 -4.58 9.62 -14.97
N GLY A 145 -4.62 8.93 -16.13
CA GLY A 145 -4.78 9.50 -17.45
C GLY A 145 -3.63 9.20 -18.41
N GLY A 146 -3.83 9.52 -19.70
CA GLY A 146 -2.91 9.21 -20.78
C GLY A 146 -2.62 7.71 -20.88
N LEU A 147 -1.34 7.33 -20.74
CA LEU A 147 -0.90 5.93 -20.79
C LEU A 147 -1.31 5.13 -19.53
N VAL A 148 -1.69 5.82 -18.46
CA VAL A 148 -2.08 5.23 -17.18
C VAL A 148 -3.57 5.45 -16.93
N GLN A 149 -4.38 4.87 -17.82
CA GLN A 149 -5.84 4.87 -17.70
C GLN A 149 -6.39 3.45 -17.83
N THR A 150 -6.65 2.78 -16.70
CA THR A 150 -7.20 1.41 -16.64
C THR A 150 -8.54 1.31 -17.37
N LEU A 151 -9.45 2.24 -17.11
CA LEU A 151 -10.83 2.19 -17.58
C LEU A 151 -11.05 3.19 -18.72
N SER A 152 -11.42 2.69 -19.88
CA SER A 152 -11.67 3.47 -21.09
C SER A 152 -12.89 2.93 -21.86
N GLY A 153 -13.23 3.57 -22.98
CA GLY A 153 -14.39 3.21 -23.79
C GLY A 153 -15.66 3.98 -23.41
N PRO A 154 -16.84 3.53 -23.88
CA PRO A 154 -18.10 4.24 -23.67
C PRO A 154 -18.37 4.54 -22.19
N GLY A 155 -18.72 5.78 -21.88
CA GLY A 155 -19.00 6.22 -20.50
C GLY A 155 -17.77 6.63 -19.68
N PHE A 156 -16.54 6.50 -20.20
CA PHE A 156 -15.34 7.09 -19.60
C PHE A 156 -14.80 8.21 -20.49
N SER A 157 -14.47 9.35 -19.88
CA SER A 157 -13.75 10.41 -20.57
C SER A 157 -12.29 10.01 -20.80
N PRO A 158 -11.67 10.45 -21.92
CA PRO A 158 -10.22 10.46 -22.00
C PRO A 158 -9.68 11.46 -20.97
N ILE A 159 -8.70 11.03 -20.17
CA ILE A 159 -8.03 11.87 -19.18
C ILE A 159 -6.65 12.23 -19.76
N PRO A 160 -6.25 13.52 -19.82
CA PRO A 160 -4.90 13.92 -20.26
C PRO A 160 -3.81 13.24 -19.43
N ASP A 161 -2.59 13.13 -19.94
CA ASP A 161 -1.49 12.61 -19.12
C ASP A 161 -1.14 13.57 -17.97
N GLY A 162 -0.47 13.06 -16.93
CA GLY A 162 -0.15 13.85 -15.74
C GLY A 162 0.79 15.04 -16.02
N VAL A 163 1.58 14.99 -17.09
CA VAL A 163 2.49 16.08 -17.49
C VAL A 163 1.69 17.22 -18.12
N GLU A 164 0.65 16.91 -18.90
CA GLU A 164 -0.31 17.90 -19.41
C GLU A 164 -1.14 18.51 -18.27
N GLN A 165 -1.68 17.69 -17.37
CA GLN A 165 -2.48 18.17 -16.24
C GLN A 165 -1.72 19.16 -15.35
N GLY A 166 -0.42 18.92 -15.10
CA GLY A 166 0.43 19.80 -14.29
C GLY A 166 0.77 21.16 -14.93
N ARG A 167 0.37 21.41 -16.18
CA ARG A 167 0.54 22.71 -16.86
C ARG A 167 -0.70 23.62 -16.81
N LEU A 168 -1.82 23.11 -16.29
CA LEU A 168 -3.06 23.87 -16.10
C LEU A 168 -2.99 24.75 -14.84
#